data_AF-A0A9D6RZY0-F1
#
_entry.id   AF-A0A9D6RZY0-F1
#
_cell.length_a   1.000
_cell.length_b   1.000
_cell.length_c   1.000
_cell.angle_alpha   90.00
_cell.angle_beta   90.00
_cell.angle_gamma   90.00
#
_symmetry.space_group_name_H-M   'P 1'
#
loop_
_entity.id
_entity.type
_entity.pdbx_description
1 polymer ?
#
loop_
_entity_poly.entity_id
_entity_poly.type
_entity_poly.pdbx_seq_one_letter_code
_entity_poly.pdbx_strand_id
1 'polypeptide(L)'
;MSEKQMRIRAVLTALLVLALTASAAPQSRRRQEQIEGLIKKSDLVVLAVSQAYYPVIDIEKYRLEREGREVTDPQRRSKYIIGTVYKLSVKEVLFQKPSKDADKPQRVFYPDDMIMVYTPGPPAHPLDYGQVTLLPSAEYLIFLKRINLDPDDFQRGMRQDVNAPMREWESFPNPAETYFQVIRDPLAAKQVDEVWQKFVDQTRDVVQAMKK
;
A
#
# COMPACT_ATOMS: atom_id res chain seq x y z
N MET A 1 -53.76 -8.09 -27.95
CA MET A 1 -52.56 -8.85 -27.50
C MET A 1 -53.06 -10.00 -26.62
N SER A 2 -52.71 -11.25 -26.94
CA SER A 2 -53.27 -12.44 -26.26
C SER A 2 -52.77 -12.57 -24.81
N GLU A 3 -53.62 -13.01 -23.89
CA GLU A 3 -53.30 -13.24 -22.47
C GLU A 3 -52.07 -14.17 -22.28
N LYS A 4 -51.86 -15.12 -23.22
CA LYS A 4 -50.67 -15.97 -23.27
C LYS A 4 -49.37 -15.18 -23.49
N GLN A 5 -49.39 -14.14 -24.32
CA GLN A 5 -48.20 -13.33 -24.60
C GLN A 5 -47.83 -12.43 -23.40
N MET A 6 -48.81 -11.98 -22.62
CA MET A 6 -48.57 -11.22 -21.39
C MET A 6 -47.91 -12.10 -20.31
N ARG A 7 -48.39 -13.33 -20.11
CA ARG A 7 -47.81 -14.25 -19.12
C ARG A 7 -46.38 -14.66 -19.49
N ILE A 8 -46.11 -14.92 -20.77
CA ILE A 8 -44.76 -15.26 -21.25
C ILE A 8 -43.78 -14.09 -21.01
N ARG A 9 -44.18 -12.85 -21.29
CA ARG A 9 -43.34 -11.67 -21.01
C ARG A 9 -43.09 -11.49 -19.51
N ALA A 10 -44.10 -11.65 -18.65
CA ALA A 10 -43.93 -11.52 -17.21
C ALA A 10 -42.94 -12.55 -16.65
N VAL A 11 -43.03 -13.81 -17.10
CA VAL A 11 -42.10 -14.88 -16.68
C VAL A 11 -40.68 -14.62 -17.19
N LEU A 12 -40.53 -14.18 -18.44
CA LEU A 12 -39.22 -13.81 -18.99
C LEU A 12 -38.60 -12.61 -18.26
N THR A 13 -39.39 -11.62 -17.90
CA THR A 13 -38.91 -10.44 -17.17
C THR A 13 -38.49 -10.83 -15.75
N ALA A 14 -39.27 -11.68 -15.09
CA ALA A 14 -38.92 -12.21 -13.76
C ALA A 14 -37.64 -13.06 -13.81
N LEU A 15 -37.47 -13.93 -14.80
CA LEU A 15 -36.25 -14.73 -14.99
C LEU A 15 -35.03 -13.86 -15.31
N LEU A 16 -35.20 -12.79 -16.10
CA LEU A 16 -34.14 -11.85 -16.41
C LEU A 16 -33.69 -11.09 -15.16
N VAL A 17 -34.63 -10.60 -14.35
CA VAL A 17 -34.35 -9.91 -13.07
C VAL A 17 -33.69 -10.88 -12.08
N LEU A 18 -34.16 -12.12 -11.99
CA LEU A 18 -33.56 -13.15 -11.14
C LEU A 18 -32.12 -13.48 -11.56
N ALA A 19 -31.87 -13.63 -12.88
CA ALA A 19 -30.55 -13.87 -13.44
C ALA A 19 -29.58 -12.69 -13.24
N LEU A 20 -30.08 -11.46 -13.31
CA LEU A 20 -29.32 -10.24 -13.03
C LEU A 20 -28.96 -10.12 -11.54
N THR A 21 -29.84 -10.56 -10.63
CA THR A 21 -29.55 -10.55 -9.18
C THR A 21 -28.65 -11.71 -8.73
N ALA A 22 -28.71 -12.87 -9.41
CA ALA A 22 -27.93 -14.05 -9.03
C ALA A 22 -26.45 -13.97 -9.41
N SER A 23 -26.08 -13.18 -10.44
CA SER A 23 -24.67 -13.07 -10.90
C SER A 23 -23.79 -12.22 -9.98
N ALA A 24 -24.39 -11.41 -9.10
CA ALA A 24 -23.66 -10.54 -8.17
C ALA A 24 -23.07 -11.30 -6.95
N ALA A 25 -23.68 -12.41 -6.53
CA ALA A 25 -23.30 -13.13 -5.31
C ALA A 25 -21.99 -13.93 -5.40
N PRO A 26 -21.66 -14.63 -6.51
CA PRO A 26 -20.40 -15.38 -6.61
C PRO A 26 -19.18 -14.46 -6.66
N GLN A 27 -19.31 -13.29 -7.29
CA GLN A 27 -18.23 -12.32 -7.42
C GLN A 27 -17.97 -11.55 -6.11
N SER A 28 -19.01 -11.32 -5.29
CA SER A 28 -18.84 -10.69 -3.97
C SER A 28 -18.09 -11.59 -2.99
N ARG A 29 -18.42 -12.89 -2.95
CA ARG A 29 -17.75 -13.87 -2.06
C ARG A 29 -16.27 -14.04 -2.40
N ARG A 30 -15.93 -14.22 -3.69
CA ARG A 30 -14.54 -14.33 -4.12
C ARG A 30 -13.73 -13.08 -3.76
N ARG A 31 -14.33 -11.89 -3.87
CA ARG A 31 -13.67 -10.63 -3.51
C ARG A 31 -13.46 -10.51 -1.99
N GLN A 32 -14.43 -10.94 -1.19
CA GLN A 32 -14.27 -11.01 0.26
C GLN A 32 -13.12 -11.95 0.65
N GLU A 33 -13.03 -13.14 0.05
CA GLU A 33 -11.94 -14.09 0.30
C GLU A 33 -10.56 -13.50 -0.09
N GLN A 34 -10.49 -12.73 -1.18
CA GLN A 34 -9.26 -12.01 -1.57
C GLN A 34 -8.86 -10.97 -0.53
N ILE A 35 -9.80 -10.13 -0.09
CA ILE A 35 -9.58 -9.10 0.94
C ILE A 35 -9.14 -9.76 2.25
N GLU A 36 -9.84 -10.80 2.70
CA GLU A 36 -9.49 -11.55 3.90
C GLU A 36 -8.08 -12.15 3.80
N GLY A 37 -7.73 -12.70 2.64
CA GLY A 37 -6.39 -13.21 2.34
C GLY A 37 -5.30 -12.13 2.43
N LEU A 38 -5.61 -10.89 2.05
CA LEU A 38 -4.70 -9.74 2.20
C LEU A 38 -4.58 -9.30 3.67
N ILE A 39 -5.70 -9.19 4.38
CA ILE A 39 -5.73 -8.81 5.80
C ILE A 39 -4.91 -9.80 6.63
N LYS A 40 -5.07 -11.10 6.41
CA LYS A 40 -4.31 -12.15 7.13
C LYS A 40 -2.78 -12.03 6.98
N LYS A 41 -2.31 -11.50 5.86
CA LYS A 41 -0.88 -11.26 5.58
C LYS A 41 -0.39 -9.92 6.11
N SER A 42 -1.30 -9.01 6.42
CA SER A 42 -1.00 -7.63 6.81
C SER A 42 -0.80 -7.54 8.33
N ASP A 43 0.07 -6.63 8.74
CA ASP A 43 0.18 -6.18 10.12
C ASP A 43 -0.60 -4.86 10.32
N LEU A 44 -0.79 -4.07 9.25
CA LEU A 44 -1.53 -2.82 9.23
C LEU A 44 -2.27 -2.67 7.88
N VAL A 45 -3.51 -2.19 7.90
CA VAL A 45 -4.27 -1.78 6.70
C VAL A 45 -4.83 -0.40 6.96
N VAL A 46 -4.53 0.55 6.08
CA VAL A 46 -4.84 1.97 6.25
C VAL A 46 -5.40 2.58 4.98
N LEU A 47 -6.22 3.60 5.16
CA LEU A 47 -6.33 4.69 4.19
C LEU A 47 -5.30 5.74 4.54
N ALA A 48 -4.46 6.12 3.58
CA ALA A 48 -3.39 7.08 3.82
C ALA A 48 -3.17 7.99 2.60
N VAL A 49 -2.76 9.23 2.88
CA VAL A 49 -2.40 10.22 1.86
C VAL A 49 -0.89 10.27 1.73
N SER A 50 -0.38 10.03 0.51
CA SER A 50 1.04 10.14 0.22
C SER A 50 1.47 11.60 0.29
N GLN A 51 2.51 11.90 1.06
CA GLN A 51 2.99 13.28 1.25
C GLN A 51 4.21 13.55 0.37
N ALA A 52 5.19 12.66 0.44
CA ALA A 52 6.45 12.77 -0.26
C ALA A 52 7.06 11.38 -0.48
N TYR A 53 8.05 11.30 -1.36
CA TYR A 53 8.90 10.13 -1.48
C TYR A 53 10.37 10.53 -1.50
N TYR A 54 11.22 9.61 -1.07
CA TYR A 54 12.64 9.82 -0.94
C TYR A 54 13.38 8.61 -1.53
N PRO A 55 14.21 8.79 -2.58
CA PRO A 55 15.00 7.70 -3.14
C PRO A 55 16.15 7.33 -2.19
N VAL A 56 16.35 6.02 -1.98
CA VAL A 56 17.45 5.46 -1.21
C VAL A 56 18.56 5.06 -2.17
N ILE A 57 19.76 5.60 -1.99
CA ILE A 57 20.91 5.37 -2.87
C ILE A 57 22.02 4.56 -2.18
N ASP A 58 22.72 3.73 -2.94
CA ASP A 58 23.98 3.12 -2.53
C ASP A 58 25.13 4.14 -2.74
N ILE A 59 25.48 4.87 -1.67
CA ILE A 59 26.51 5.92 -1.78
C ILE A 59 27.91 5.36 -1.92
N GLU A 60 28.21 4.19 -1.36
CA GLU A 60 29.57 3.63 -1.41
C GLU A 60 29.90 3.30 -2.86
N LYS A 61 28.98 2.63 -3.54
CA LYS A 61 29.10 2.34 -4.96
C LYS A 61 29.10 3.62 -5.81
N TYR A 62 28.26 4.59 -5.47
CA TYR A 62 28.24 5.90 -6.16
C TYR A 62 29.58 6.64 -6.01
N ARG A 63 30.17 6.66 -4.81
CA ARG A 63 31.44 7.34 -4.51
C ARG A 63 32.62 6.68 -5.22
N LEU A 64 32.71 5.35 -5.15
CA LEU A 64 33.76 4.58 -5.83
C LEU A 64 33.75 4.79 -7.35
N GLU A 65 32.56 4.82 -7.97
CA GLU A 65 32.45 5.08 -9.42
C GLU A 65 32.73 6.56 -9.79
N ARG A 66 32.57 7.50 -8.85
CA ARG A 66 32.84 8.94 -9.03
C ARG A 66 34.33 9.29 -8.87
N GLU A 67 35.04 8.64 -7.97
CA GLU A 67 36.49 8.83 -7.78
C GLU A 67 37.32 8.27 -8.96
N GLY A 68 36.72 7.38 -9.79
CA GLY A 68 37.40 6.72 -10.90
C GLY A 68 37.19 7.30 -12.31
N ARG A 69 36.28 8.26 -12.56
CA ARG A 69 36.01 8.84 -13.90
C ARG A 69 35.52 10.29 -13.85
N GLU A 70 35.98 11.13 -14.78
CA GLU A 70 35.52 12.52 -14.95
C GLU A 70 33.99 12.60 -15.11
N VAL A 71 33.41 13.56 -14.39
CA VAL A 71 31.97 13.73 -14.18
C VAL A 71 31.34 14.39 -15.40
N THR A 72 30.49 13.67 -16.15
CA THR A 72 29.76 14.26 -17.30
C THR A 72 28.26 13.96 -17.35
N ASP A 73 27.68 13.14 -16.47
CA ASP A 73 26.24 12.81 -16.57
C ASP A 73 25.47 12.93 -15.22
N PRO A 74 24.58 13.94 -15.08
CA PRO A 74 23.66 14.10 -13.95
C PRO A 74 22.64 12.96 -13.78
N GLN A 75 22.33 12.17 -14.82
CA GLN A 75 21.33 11.08 -14.74
C GLN A 75 21.86 9.81 -14.08
N ARG A 76 23.16 9.71 -13.78
CA ARG A 76 23.77 8.52 -13.15
C ARG A 76 23.21 8.19 -11.78
N ARG A 77 22.78 9.15 -10.97
CA ARG A 77 22.34 8.90 -9.58
C ARG A 77 21.20 7.89 -9.51
N SER A 78 20.31 7.89 -10.51
CA SER A 78 19.20 6.95 -10.62
C SER A 78 19.64 5.48 -10.73
N LYS A 79 20.84 5.22 -11.28
CA LYS A 79 21.43 3.87 -11.40
C LYS A 79 21.77 3.25 -10.04
N TYR A 80 21.97 4.07 -9.01
CA TYR A 80 22.36 3.63 -7.67
C TYR A 80 21.18 3.65 -6.70
N ILE A 81 19.97 3.93 -7.17
CA ILE A 81 18.78 3.85 -6.34
C ILE A 81 18.50 2.36 -6.05
N ILE A 82 18.58 1.99 -4.78
CA ILE A 82 18.30 0.63 -4.30
C ILE A 82 16.88 0.49 -3.75
N GLY A 83 16.23 1.61 -3.45
CA GLY A 83 14.89 1.64 -2.88
C GLY A 83 14.26 3.02 -2.88
N THR A 84 12.99 3.09 -2.50
CA THR A 84 12.23 4.33 -2.34
C THR A 84 11.43 4.25 -1.06
N VAL A 85 11.47 5.31 -0.26
CA VAL A 85 10.66 5.45 0.95
C VAL A 85 9.56 6.46 0.68
N TYR A 86 8.31 6.05 0.84
CA TYR A 86 7.13 6.92 0.77
C TYR A 86 6.70 7.33 2.18
N LYS A 87 6.55 8.63 2.39
CA LYS A 87 6.00 9.22 3.61
C LYS A 87 4.50 9.39 3.44
N LEU A 88 3.73 8.75 4.29
CA LEU A 88 2.26 8.72 4.21
C LEU A 88 1.66 9.22 5.52
N SER A 89 0.62 10.05 5.42
CA SER A 89 -0.22 10.45 6.55
C SER A 89 -1.42 9.52 6.62
N VAL A 90 -1.64 8.86 7.75
CA VAL A 90 -2.78 7.96 7.95
C VAL A 90 -4.05 8.80 8.06
N LYS A 91 -5.05 8.48 7.26
CA LYS A 91 -6.40 9.05 7.36
C LYS A 91 -7.31 8.16 8.20
N GLU A 92 -7.19 6.85 8.03
CA GLU A 92 -7.99 5.86 8.75
C GLU A 92 -7.19 4.57 8.93
N VAL A 93 -7.28 3.98 10.12
CA VAL A 93 -6.76 2.63 10.39
C VAL A 93 -7.91 1.64 10.28
N LEU A 94 -7.91 0.83 9.22
CA LEU A 94 -8.94 -0.17 8.99
C LEU A 94 -8.68 -1.41 9.85
N PHE A 95 -7.44 -1.90 9.81
CA PHE A 95 -7.00 -3.07 10.53
C PHE A 95 -5.62 -2.86 11.11
N GLN A 96 -5.43 -3.26 12.36
CA GLN A 96 -4.12 -3.42 12.95
C GLN A 96 -4.05 -4.76 13.66
N LYS A 97 -3.00 -5.50 13.37
CA LYS A 97 -2.76 -6.80 14.00
C LYS A 97 -2.37 -6.58 15.47
N PRO A 98 -2.99 -7.30 16.41
CA PRO A 98 -2.64 -7.19 17.81
C PRO A 98 -1.22 -7.69 18.06
N SER A 99 -0.54 -7.09 19.04
CA SER A 99 0.74 -7.61 19.52
C SER A 99 0.56 -9.02 20.05
N LYS A 100 1.48 -9.93 19.70
CA LYS A 100 1.53 -11.28 20.28
C LYS A 100 2.25 -11.32 21.62
N ASP A 101 3.06 -10.29 21.90
CA ASP A 101 3.90 -10.18 23.08
C ASP A 101 3.38 -9.00 23.93
N ALA A 102 3.00 -9.30 25.17
CA ALA A 102 2.49 -8.32 26.12
C ALA A 102 3.61 -7.42 26.67
N ASP A 103 4.86 -7.94 26.72
CA ASP A 103 6.02 -7.24 27.26
C ASP A 103 6.72 -6.38 26.19
N LYS A 104 6.37 -6.60 24.92
CA LYS A 104 6.80 -5.80 23.76
C LYS A 104 5.58 -5.36 22.95
N PRO A 105 4.76 -4.44 23.48
CA PRO A 105 3.58 -3.97 22.76
C PRO A 105 3.97 -3.34 21.42
N GLN A 106 3.39 -3.82 20.33
CA GLN A 106 3.50 -3.14 19.05
C GLN A 106 2.82 -1.76 19.13
N ARG A 107 3.48 -0.74 18.58
CA ARG A 107 2.90 0.61 18.46
C ARG A 107 1.50 0.53 17.85
N VAL A 108 0.55 1.20 18.50
CA VAL A 108 -0.81 1.42 17.98
C VAL A 108 -0.80 2.64 17.07
N PHE A 109 -1.43 2.51 15.90
CA PHE A 109 -1.57 3.59 14.94
C PHE A 109 -2.94 4.23 15.02
N TYR A 110 -2.99 5.53 14.76
CA TYR A 110 -4.17 6.37 14.77
C TYR A 110 -4.26 7.20 13.48
N PRO A 111 -5.42 7.79 13.17
CA PRO A 111 -5.50 8.88 12.20
C PRO A 111 -4.45 9.96 12.51
N ASP A 112 -3.95 10.60 11.46
CA ASP A 112 -2.88 11.59 11.44
C ASP A 112 -1.48 11.08 11.81
N ASP A 113 -1.33 9.79 12.16
CA ASP A 113 -0.01 9.20 12.30
C ASP A 113 0.74 9.19 10.96
N MET A 114 2.04 9.43 11.05
CA MET A 114 2.94 9.28 9.92
C MET A 114 3.49 7.86 9.86
N ILE A 115 3.40 7.24 8.69
CA ILE A 115 4.01 5.94 8.39
C ILE A 115 4.96 6.04 7.20
N MET A 116 5.96 5.16 7.19
CA MET A 116 6.94 5.07 6.12
C MET A 116 6.80 3.73 5.39
N VAL A 117 6.67 3.78 4.08
CA VAL A 117 6.56 2.59 3.23
C VAL A 117 7.78 2.47 2.35
N TYR A 118 8.54 1.41 2.52
CA TYR A 118 9.70 1.10 1.70
C TYR A 118 9.29 0.19 0.53
N THR A 119 9.74 0.56 -0.67
CA THR A 119 9.69 -0.27 -1.87
C THR A 119 11.10 -0.48 -2.42
N PRO A 120 11.50 -1.71 -2.75
CA PRO A 120 12.79 -1.94 -3.39
C PRO A 120 12.81 -1.33 -4.81
N GLY A 121 13.95 -0.77 -5.20
CA GLY A 121 14.15 -0.10 -6.48
C GLY A 121 13.69 1.37 -6.55
N PRO A 122 13.90 2.02 -7.70
CA PRO A 122 13.44 3.39 -7.94
C PRO A 122 11.90 3.49 -7.91
N PRO A 123 11.34 4.71 -7.76
CA PRO A 123 9.90 4.91 -7.88
C PRO A 123 9.46 4.40 -9.25
N ALA A 124 8.56 3.43 -9.28
CA ALA A 124 8.10 2.87 -10.55
C ALA A 124 7.26 3.91 -11.30
N HIS A 125 7.17 3.78 -12.63
CA HIS A 125 6.24 4.60 -13.37
C HIS A 125 4.80 4.24 -12.95
N PRO A 126 3.84 5.18 -12.87
CA PRO A 126 2.46 4.86 -12.48
C PRO A 126 1.75 3.82 -13.38
N LEU A 127 2.31 3.57 -14.57
CA LEU A 127 1.83 2.58 -15.54
C LEU A 127 2.51 1.21 -15.40
N ASP A 128 3.51 1.07 -14.54
CA ASP A 128 4.26 -0.17 -14.35
C ASP A 128 3.42 -1.15 -13.53
N TYR A 129 2.89 -2.17 -14.20
CA TYR A 129 2.07 -3.19 -13.58
C TYR A 129 2.85 -4.00 -12.53
N GLY A 130 2.28 -4.12 -11.33
CA GLY A 130 2.82 -4.96 -10.25
C GLY A 130 3.90 -4.29 -9.39
N GLN A 131 4.24 -3.03 -9.68
CA GLN A 131 5.09 -2.21 -8.81
C GLN A 131 4.25 -1.16 -8.10
N VAL A 132 4.66 -0.79 -6.89
CA VAL A 132 3.93 0.18 -6.07
C VAL A 132 4.54 1.56 -6.29
N THR A 133 3.71 2.48 -6.78
CA THR A 133 4.02 3.91 -6.88
C THR A 133 2.95 4.70 -6.18
N LEU A 134 3.36 5.47 -5.18
CA LEU A 134 2.45 6.32 -4.39
C LEU A 134 2.71 7.78 -4.76
N LEU A 135 1.86 8.32 -5.62
CA LEU A 135 1.95 9.69 -6.08
C LEU A 135 1.68 10.66 -4.93
N PRO A 136 2.46 11.75 -4.79
CA PRO A 136 2.21 12.76 -3.78
C PRO A 136 0.78 13.31 -3.84
N SER A 137 0.23 13.65 -2.68
CA SER A 137 -1.14 14.16 -2.46
C SER A 137 -2.29 13.21 -2.82
N ALA A 138 -2.01 12.00 -3.30
CA ALA A 138 -3.04 11.01 -3.58
C ALA A 138 -3.36 10.14 -2.35
N GLU A 139 -4.63 9.77 -2.21
CA GLU A 139 -5.13 8.87 -1.17
C GLU A 139 -5.07 7.42 -1.66
N TYR A 140 -4.69 6.52 -0.76
CA TYR A 140 -4.52 5.10 -1.06
C TYR A 140 -5.11 4.22 0.04
N LEU A 141 -5.73 3.12 -0.37
CA LEU A 141 -5.90 1.95 0.47
C LEU A 141 -4.63 1.09 0.37
N ILE A 142 -3.96 0.85 1.50
CA ILE A 142 -2.69 0.13 1.52
C ILE A 142 -2.71 -0.99 2.57
N PHE A 143 -2.31 -2.18 2.14
CA PHE A 143 -2.10 -3.38 2.93
C PHE A 143 -0.61 -3.53 3.20
N LEU A 144 -0.24 -3.47 4.47
CA LEU A 144 1.13 -3.29 4.93
C LEU A 144 1.58 -4.45 5.80
N LYS A 145 2.82 -4.88 5.56
CA LYS A 145 3.55 -5.79 6.45
C LYS A 145 4.71 -5.04 7.07
N ARG A 146 4.90 -5.19 8.38
CA ARG A 146 6.01 -4.56 9.09
C ARG A 146 7.32 -5.12 8.56
N ILE A 147 8.30 -4.24 8.33
CA ILE A 147 9.66 -4.69 7.99
C ILE A 147 10.43 -4.80 9.30
N ASN A 148 11.10 -5.93 9.51
CA ASN A 148 12.10 -6.02 10.55
C ASN A 148 13.43 -5.53 9.97
N LEU A 149 13.64 -4.22 10.01
CA LEU A 149 14.93 -3.62 9.65
C LEU A 149 15.79 -3.56 10.90
N ASP A 150 17.03 -4.01 10.75
CA ASP A 150 18.05 -3.72 11.74
C ASP A 150 18.26 -2.19 11.81
N PRO A 151 18.19 -1.57 13.01
CA PRO A 151 18.33 -0.12 13.14
C PRO A 151 19.66 0.41 12.62
N ASP A 152 20.75 -0.35 12.72
CA ASP A 152 22.07 0.07 12.26
C ASP A 152 22.17 0.02 10.74
N ASP A 153 21.62 -1.03 10.11
CA ASP A 153 21.54 -1.12 8.64
C ASP A 153 20.66 -0.01 8.06
N PHE A 154 19.56 0.31 8.73
CA PHE A 154 18.71 1.43 8.35
C PHE A 154 19.45 2.77 8.48
N GLN A 155 20.04 3.06 9.64
CA GLN A 155 20.78 4.31 9.85
C GLN A 155 21.95 4.44 8.87
N ARG A 156 22.60 3.32 8.52
CA ARG A 156 23.65 3.29 7.51
C ARG A 156 23.09 3.65 6.14
N GLY A 157 22.03 3.01 5.66
CA GLY A 157 21.41 3.37 4.37
C GLY A 157 20.90 4.81 4.30
N MET A 158 20.51 5.38 5.44
CA MET A 158 19.99 6.74 5.56
C MET A 158 21.07 7.83 5.56
N ARG A 159 22.21 7.58 6.23
CA ARG A 159 23.38 8.47 6.22
C ARG A 159 24.01 8.59 4.82
N GLN A 160 23.62 7.73 3.90
CA GLN A 160 24.16 7.62 2.55
C GLN A 160 23.42 8.50 1.51
N ASP A 161 22.40 9.30 1.86
CA ASP A 161 21.79 10.24 0.91
C ASP A 161 22.22 11.71 1.15
N VAL A 162 22.97 12.28 0.19
CA VAL A 162 23.50 13.66 0.24
C VAL A 162 22.43 14.73 -0.02
N ASN A 163 21.25 14.33 -0.54
CA ASN A 163 20.12 15.25 -0.77
C ASN A 163 18.97 15.05 0.22
N ALA A 164 19.02 14.01 1.06
CA ALA A 164 18.14 13.91 2.20
C ALA A 164 18.56 14.99 3.21
N PRO A 165 17.71 15.97 3.55
CA PRO A 165 18.05 16.90 4.62
C PRO A 165 18.19 16.08 5.91
N MET A 166 19.41 15.71 6.31
CA MET A 166 19.70 14.85 7.47
C MET A 166 18.91 15.28 8.73
N ARG A 167 18.66 16.58 8.90
CA ARG A 167 17.81 17.16 9.96
C ARG A 167 16.35 16.71 9.96
N GLU A 168 15.74 16.50 8.80
CA GLU A 168 14.37 15.98 8.73
C GLU A 168 14.34 14.50 9.12
N TRP A 169 15.46 13.80 8.93
CA TRP A 169 15.54 12.35 9.11
C TRP A 169 15.94 11.90 10.53
N GLU A 170 16.60 12.76 11.31
CA GLU A 170 16.83 12.56 12.76
C GLU A 170 15.53 12.54 13.58
N SER A 171 14.46 13.15 13.05
CA SER A 171 13.13 13.09 13.65
C SER A 171 12.38 11.78 13.35
N PHE A 172 12.97 10.86 12.59
CA PHE A 172 12.28 9.63 12.18
C PHE A 172 12.16 8.70 13.39
N PRO A 173 10.92 8.30 13.76
CA PRO A 173 10.71 7.32 14.82
C PRO A 173 11.42 6.00 14.50
N ASN A 174 11.80 5.26 15.54
CA ASN A 174 12.50 3.97 15.43
C ASN A 174 11.97 3.15 14.23
N PRO A 175 12.83 2.79 13.25
CA PRO A 175 12.39 2.18 12.01
C PRO A 175 11.60 0.89 12.22
N ALA A 176 12.00 0.11 13.24
CA ALA A 176 11.31 -1.10 13.65
C ALA A 176 9.82 -0.86 14.01
N GLU A 177 9.48 0.38 14.41
CA GLU A 177 8.14 0.76 14.87
C GLU A 177 7.27 1.36 13.76
N THR A 178 7.85 1.90 12.69
CA THR A 178 7.09 2.69 11.69
C THR A 178 7.33 2.32 10.22
N TYR A 179 8.23 1.38 9.94
CA TYR A 179 8.52 0.93 8.57
C TYR A 179 7.68 -0.27 8.15
N PHE A 180 7.10 -0.11 6.97
CA PHE A 180 6.30 -1.13 6.32
C PHE A 180 6.75 -1.36 4.89
N GLN A 181 6.44 -2.55 4.39
CA GLN A 181 6.41 -2.86 2.97
C GLN A 181 4.97 -3.10 2.56
N VAL A 182 4.63 -2.74 1.33
CA VAL A 182 3.35 -3.17 0.75
C VAL A 182 3.37 -4.67 0.53
N ILE A 183 2.26 -5.34 0.83
CA ILE A 183 2.07 -6.75 0.50
C ILE A 183 2.27 -6.95 -1.00
N ARG A 184 3.00 -7.99 -1.40
CA ARG A 184 3.18 -8.35 -2.81
C ARG A 184 1.86 -8.90 -3.37
N ASP A 185 0.97 -8.01 -3.77
CA ASP A 185 -0.30 -8.30 -4.43
C ASP A 185 -0.77 -7.07 -5.24
N PRO A 186 -1.32 -7.24 -6.46
CA PRO A 186 -1.81 -6.11 -7.26
C PRO A 186 -2.87 -5.25 -6.58
N LEU A 187 -3.61 -5.78 -5.59
CA LEU A 187 -4.65 -5.06 -4.85
C LEU A 187 -4.16 -4.46 -3.53
N ALA A 188 -2.91 -4.72 -3.13
CA ALA A 188 -2.38 -4.29 -1.84
C ALA A 188 -2.12 -2.79 -1.73
N ALA A 189 -2.04 -2.06 -2.84
CA ALA A 189 -1.99 -0.61 -2.84
C ALA A 189 -2.84 -0.09 -4.01
N LYS A 190 -3.94 0.59 -3.70
CA LYS A 190 -4.84 1.18 -4.69
C LYS A 190 -5.13 2.62 -4.36
N GLN A 191 -4.91 3.49 -5.35
CA GLN A 191 -5.33 4.88 -5.26
C GLN A 191 -6.85 4.91 -5.14
N VAL A 192 -7.36 5.66 -4.17
CA VAL A 192 -8.79 5.79 -3.93
C VAL A 192 -9.35 6.82 -4.89
N ASP A 193 -10.05 6.30 -5.88
CA ASP A 193 -10.92 7.05 -6.80
C ASP A 193 -12.36 6.51 -6.69
N GLU A 194 -13.26 6.97 -7.56
CA GLU A 194 -14.66 6.51 -7.59
C GLU A 194 -14.79 4.98 -7.77
N VAL A 195 -13.86 4.35 -8.48
CA VAL A 195 -13.87 2.90 -8.74
C VAL A 195 -13.42 2.12 -7.53
N TRP A 196 -12.35 2.59 -6.87
CA TRP A 196 -11.74 1.90 -5.73
C TRP A 196 -12.42 2.21 -4.39
N GLN A 197 -13.28 3.22 -4.30
CA GLN A 197 -14.07 3.50 -3.10
C GLN A 197 -14.88 2.28 -2.64
N LYS A 198 -15.50 1.56 -3.57
CA LYS A 198 -16.25 0.33 -3.25
C LYS A 198 -15.37 -0.76 -2.64
N PHE A 199 -14.10 -0.85 -3.05
CA PHE A 199 -13.15 -1.81 -2.49
C PHE A 199 -12.74 -1.42 -1.06
N VAL A 200 -12.65 -0.13 -0.76
CA VAL A 200 -12.47 0.39 0.60
C VAL A 200 -13.63 -0.03 1.50
N ASP A 201 -14.87 0.20 1.06
CA ASP A 201 -16.07 -0.15 1.84
C ASP A 201 -16.16 -1.65 2.10
N GLN A 202 -15.89 -2.47 1.07
CA GLN A 202 -15.80 -3.92 1.22
C GLN A 202 -14.69 -4.35 2.18
N THR A 203 -13.57 -3.63 2.21
CA THR A 203 -12.48 -3.91 3.16
C THR A 203 -12.91 -3.59 4.59
N ARG A 204 -13.62 -2.47 4.81
CA ARG A 204 -14.21 -2.16 6.12
C ARG A 204 -15.15 -3.27 6.58
N ASP A 205 -16.07 -3.70 5.71
CA ASP A 205 -17.03 -4.75 6.04
C ASP A 205 -16.36 -6.06 6.45
N VAL A 206 -15.35 -6.50 5.69
CA VAL A 206 -14.59 -7.73 6.00
C VAL A 206 -13.87 -7.58 7.34
N VAL A 207 -13.22 -6.45 7.60
CA VAL A 207 -12.53 -6.23 8.89
C VAL A 207 -13.52 -6.24 10.06
N GLN A 208 -14.69 -5.62 9.91
CA GLN A 208 -15.72 -5.63 10.95
C GLN A 208 -16.29 -7.04 11.17
N ALA A 209 -16.46 -7.83 10.11
CA ALA A 209 -16.88 -9.22 10.22
C ALA A 209 -15.85 -10.09 10.94
N MET A 210 -14.55 -9.84 10.75
CA MET A 210 -13.47 -10.56 11.43
C MET A 210 -13.33 -10.21 12.93
N LYS A 211 -13.92 -9.10 13.38
CA LYS A 211 -13.94 -8.68 14.79
C LYS A 211 -15.09 -9.30 15.59
N LYS A 212 -16.11 -9.83 14.91
CA LYS A 212 -17.27 -10.49 15.51
C LYS A 212 -16.99 -11.97 15.73
#